data_AF-H6SR29-F1
#
_entry.id   AF-H6SR29-F1
#
_cell.length_a   1.000
_cell.length_b   1.000
_cell.length_c   1.000
_cell.angle_alpha   90.00
_cell.angle_beta   90.00
_cell.angle_gamma   90.00
#
_symmetry.space_group_name_H-M   'P 1'
#
loop_
_entity.id
_entity.type
_entity.pdbx_description
1 polymer ?
#
loop_
_entity_poly.entity_id
_entity_poly.type
_entity_poly.pdbx_seq_one_letter_code
_entity_poly.pdbx_strand_id
1 'polypeptide(L)'
;MMRRRILAGWFVLGALVAGCVPPPEPPASAVATPTAVAPPPPVPAVSPKAVWHPDPLPCQTPSGPVEACLRTAMAAAPPEAQTFAASQGWKGMLTYLGNEGKVVSGTLTTFPLSPTSDVPVLLNGTPSLISVPELWEKHMVPSLAKKYPNGNSTYVAPFLVKAEKTANGGQRFIYEGEVRECKECMAKARPRLRLVFDKTGRLLGPER
;
A
#
# COMPACT_ATOMS: atom_id res chain seq x y z
N MET A 1 6.53 30.86 -57.54
CA MET A 1 7.29 32.08 -57.91
C MET A 1 8.45 32.26 -56.94
N MET A 2 9.66 32.53 -57.48
CA MET A 2 10.92 33.04 -56.88
C MET A 2 11.48 32.36 -55.60
N ARG A 3 12.54 31.51 -55.61
CA ARG A 3 14.01 31.66 -55.89
C ARG A 3 14.83 32.57 -54.94
N ARG A 4 15.78 31.96 -54.20
CA ARG A 4 17.25 32.28 -54.02
C ARG A 4 17.76 31.45 -52.81
N ARG A 5 18.65 30.42 -52.89
CA ARG A 5 20.09 30.27 -53.27
C ARG A 5 21.09 31.13 -52.47
N ILE A 6 22.10 30.47 -51.86
CA ILE A 6 23.57 30.75 -51.79
C ILE A 6 24.19 29.97 -50.57
N LEU A 7 24.96 28.89 -50.82
CA LEU A 7 26.45 28.71 -50.75
C LEU A 7 27.02 28.64 -49.32
N ALA A 8 27.55 27.50 -48.84
CA ALA A 8 28.86 26.88 -49.10
C ALA A 8 30.04 27.60 -48.43
N GLY A 9 30.82 26.87 -47.61
CA GLY A 9 32.07 27.36 -47.04
C GLY A 9 32.70 26.42 -46.01
N TRP A 10 33.46 25.44 -46.48
CA TRP A 10 34.53 24.78 -45.72
C TRP A 10 35.76 25.70 -45.70
N PHE A 11 36.47 25.81 -44.58
CA PHE A 11 37.88 26.19 -44.56
C PHE A 11 38.64 25.47 -43.44
N VAL A 12 39.91 25.24 -43.74
CA VAL A 12 40.84 24.26 -43.22
C VAL A 12 42.04 24.97 -42.57
N LEU A 13 42.64 24.31 -41.58
CA LEU A 13 44.01 24.43 -41.02
C LEU A 13 44.47 25.69 -40.29
N GLY A 14 45.24 25.46 -39.21
CA GLY A 14 46.29 26.38 -38.76
C GLY A 14 46.76 26.11 -37.33
N ALA A 15 47.81 25.30 -37.18
CA ALA A 15 48.49 25.02 -35.92
C ALA A 15 49.26 26.25 -35.38
N LEU A 16 49.26 26.43 -34.05
CA LEU A 16 50.18 27.34 -33.36
C LEU A 16 50.78 26.62 -32.15
N VAL A 17 52.11 26.53 -32.20
CA VAL A 17 53.01 26.04 -31.15
C VAL A 17 53.10 27.12 -30.06
N ALA A 18 52.84 26.77 -28.80
CA ALA A 18 53.18 27.59 -27.65
C ALA A 18 53.77 26.70 -26.55
N GLY A 19 54.92 27.12 -26.02
CA GLY A 19 55.82 26.35 -25.18
C GLY A 19 55.28 25.96 -23.80
N CYS A 20 55.94 24.96 -23.22
CA CYS A 20 55.76 24.47 -21.86
C CYS A 20 55.95 25.58 -20.82
N VAL A 21 54.90 25.88 -20.07
CA VAL A 21 54.97 26.40 -18.70
C VAL A 21 54.15 25.42 -17.85
N PRO A 22 54.73 24.74 -16.84
CA PRO A 22 53.93 23.88 -15.96
C PRO A 22 52.95 24.75 -15.15
N PRO A 23 51.68 24.35 -15.00
CA PRO A 23 50.74 25.05 -14.14
C PRO A 23 51.19 24.96 -12.67
N PRO A 24 50.89 25.98 -11.84
CA PRO A 24 51.16 25.92 -10.40
C PRO A 24 50.40 24.75 -9.77
N GLU A 25 51.08 23.97 -8.93
CA GLU A 25 50.47 22.89 -8.15
C GLU A 25 49.25 23.43 -7.38
N PRO A 26 48.07 22.81 -7.49
CA PRO A 26 46.96 23.17 -6.64
C PRO A 26 47.36 22.89 -5.17
N PRO A 27 47.01 23.77 -4.21
CA PRO A 27 47.26 23.49 -2.81
C PRO A 27 46.61 22.16 -2.46
N ALA A 28 47.36 21.31 -1.76
CA ALA A 28 46.91 20.01 -1.29
C ALA A 28 45.52 20.17 -0.67
N SER A 29 44.49 19.69 -1.37
CA SER A 29 43.15 19.64 -0.83
C SER A 29 43.21 18.71 0.37
N ALA A 30 43.08 19.29 1.57
CA ALA A 30 42.80 18.53 2.76
C ALA A 30 41.50 17.77 2.48
N VAL A 31 41.63 16.47 2.18
CA VAL A 31 40.48 15.58 2.04
C VAL A 31 39.82 15.58 3.40
N ALA A 32 38.69 16.30 3.52
CA ALA A 32 37.85 16.22 4.68
C ALA A 32 37.43 14.75 4.83
N THR A 33 37.96 14.09 5.84
CA THR A 33 37.55 12.73 6.20
C THR A 33 36.05 12.78 6.45
N PRO A 34 35.21 12.00 5.75
CA PRO A 34 33.79 11.98 6.04
C PRO A 34 33.63 11.56 7.50
N THR A 35 33.06 12.45 8.32
CA THR A 35 32.66 12.11 9.69
C THR A 35 31.77 10.90 9.59
N ALA A 36 32.21 9.79 10.20
CA ALA A 36 31.42 8.57 10.26
C ALA A 36 30.08 8.91 10.90
N VAL A 37 29.02 8.90 10.08
CA VAL A 37 27.66 9.04 10.59
C VAL A 37 27.43 7.83 11.47
N ALA A 38 27.20 8.07 12.77
CA ALA A 38 26.88 7.00 13.70
C ALA A 38 25.73 6.18 13.10
N PRO A 39 25.80 4.83 13.13
CA PRO A 39 24.70 4.02 12.66
C PRO A 39 23.42 4.46 13.38
N PRO A 40 22.29 4.55 12.66
CA PRO A 40 21.03 4.91 13.30
C PRO A 40 20.82 3.97 14.50
N PRO A 41 20.32 4.50 15.63
CA PRO A 41 20.07 3.67 16.80
C PRO A 41 19.21 2.47 16.39
N PRO A 42 19.50 1.27 16.90
CA PRO A 42 18.72 0.09 16.57
C PRO A 42 17.25 0.36 16.90
N VAL A 43 16.37 0.16 15.92
CA VAL A 43 14.92 0.21 16.14
C VAL A 43 14.62 -0.82 17.22
N PRO A 44 13.97 -0.43 18.34
CA PRO A 44 13.62 -1.37 19.39
C PRO A 44 12.87 -2.55 18.78
N ALA A 45 13.35 -3.77 19.03
CA ALA A 45 12.65 -4.97 18.62
C ALA A 45 11.28 -4.95 19.29
N VAL A 46 10.22 -4.84 18.48
CA VAL A 46 8.87 -4.75 19.02
C VAL A 46 8.47 -6.15 19.49
N SER A 47 8.23 -6.29 20.80
CA SER A 47 7.75 -7.53 21.40
C SER A 47 6.45 -8.00 20.73
N PRO A 48 6.24 -9.31 20.52
CA PRO A 48 4.95 -9.84 20.06
C PRO A 48 3.76 -9.37 20.92
N LYS A 49 3.98 -9.04 22.20
CA LYS A 49 2.96 -8.49 23.10
C LYS A 49 2.53 -7.06 22.76
N ALA A 50 3.33 -6.34 21.97
CA ALA A 50 2.99 -5.04 21.43
C ALA A 50 2.24 -5.15 20.09
N VAL A 51 1.94 -6.38 19.63
CA VAL A 51 1.14 -6.59 18.44
C VAL A 51 -0.34 -6.38 18.77
N TRP A 52 -0.97 -5.39 18.14
CA TRP A 52 -2.40 -5.11 18.26
C TRP A 52 -3.07 -5.15 16.90
N HIS A 53 -4.03 -6.06 16.76
CA HIS A 53 -4.93 -6.14 15.63
C HIS A 53 -6.24 -5.44 15.99
N PRO A 54 -6.59 -4.31 15.35
CA PRO A 54 -7.90 -3.69 15.58
C PRO A 54 -9.00 -4.68 15.18
N ASP A 55 -10.00 -4.88 16.05
CA ASP A 55 -11.29 -5.41 15.62
C ASP A 55 -12.06 -4.25 14.95
N PRO A 56 -12.31 -4.29 13.62
CA PRO A 56 -13.02 -3.23 12.94
C PRO A 56 -14.54 -3.29 13.17
N LEU A 57 -15.09 -4.39 13.69
CA LEU A 57 -16.54 -4.60 13.82
C LEU A 57 -17.27 -3.47 14.58
N PRO A 58 -16.75 -2.94 15.71
CA PRO A 58 -17.38 -1.83 16.42
C PRO A 58 -17.47 -0.53 15.61
N CYS A 59 -16.63 -0.38 14.58
CA CYS A 59 -16.60 0.78 13.71
C CYS A 59 -17.48 0.64 12.47
N GLN A 60 -18.21 -0.47 12.30
CA GLN A 60 -19.18 -0.69 11.22
C GLN A 60 -20.52 0.02 11.50
N THR A 61 -20.51 1.32 11.81
CA THR A 61 -21.74 2.07 12.10
C THR A 61 -22.37 2.63 10.82
N PRO A 62 -23.68 2.96 10.81
CA PRO A 62 -24.32 3.65 9.67
C PRO A 62 -23.81 5.08 9.46
N SER A 63 -23.23 5.68 10.49
CA SER A 63 -22.80 7.08 10.51
C SER A 63 -21.65 7.30 11.49
N GLY A 64 -20.63 8.06 11.08
CA GLY A 64 -19.53 8.51 11.92
C GLY A 64 -18.17 8.39 11.24
N PRO A 65 -17.16 9.18 11.67
CA PRO A 65 -15.80 9.07 11.15
C PRO A 65 -15.13 7.80 11.68
N VAL A 66 -14.87 6.84 10.79
CA VAL A 66 -14.18 5.57 11.10
C VAL A 66 -12.88 5.79 11.87
N GLU A 67 -12.10 6.81 11.50
CA GLU A 67 -10.84 7.14 12.17
C GLU A 67 -11.02 7.45 13.67
N ALA A 68 -12.11 8.13 14.06
CA ALA A 68 -12.34 8.44 15.47
C ALA A 68 -12.65 7.17 16.26
N CYS A 69 -13.46 6.27 15.69
CA CYS A 69 -13.73 4.97 16.29
C CYS A 69 -12.45 4.14 16.45
N LEU A 70 -11.59 4.09 15.42
CA LEU A 70 -10.31 3.38 15.48
C LEU A 70 -9.37 3.97 16.54
N ARG A 71 -9.34 5.31 16.71
CA ARG A 71 -8.59 5.96 17.80
C ARG A 71 -9.13 5.55 19.17
N THR A 72 -10.45 5.46 19.33
CA THR A 72 -11.06 4.98 20.58
C THR A 72 -10.72 3.52 20.85
N ALA A 73 -10.76 2.66 19.83
CA ALA A 73 -10.38 1.25 19.96
C ALA A 73 -8.90 1.09 20.37
N MET A 74 -8.02 1.94 19.85
CA MET A 74 -6.60 1.96 20.21
C MET A 74 -6.37 2.29 21.69
N ALA A 75 -7.26 3.04 22.35
CA ALA A 75 -7.15 3.29 23.79
C ALA A 75 -7.32 2.01 24.64
N ALA A 76 -7.92 0.95 24.08
CA ALA A 76 -8.04 -0.36 24.70
C ALA A 76 -6.91 -1.33 24.29
N ALA A 77 -5.97 -0.91 23.44
CA ALA A 77 -4.83 -1.74 23.01
C ALA A 77 -3.83 -1.96 24.15
N PRO A 78 -2.91 -2.95 24.04
CA PRO A 78 -1.81 -3.11 24.98
C PRO A 78 -1.00 -1.82 25.16
N PRO A 79 -0.51 -1.48 26.38
CA PRO A 79 0.23 -0.25 26.65
C PRO A 79 1.42 -0.01 25.72
N GLU A 80 2.09 -1.07 25.28
CA GLU A 80 3.22 -1.02 24.36
C GLU A 80 2.78 -0.59 22.95
N ALA A 81 1.63 -1.06 22.48
CA ALA A 81 1.04 -0.64 21.21
C ALA A 81 0.62 0.83 21.26
N GLN A 82 0.02 1.28 22.37
CA GLN A 82 -0.35 2.67 22.60
C GLN A 82 0.89 3.59 22.59
N THR A 83 1.95 3.18 23.30
CA THR A 83 3.21 3.95 23.38
C THR A 83 3.85 4.09 22.00
N PHE A 84 3.88 3.00 21.23
CA PHE A 84 4.41 3.03 19.86
C PHE A 84 3.55 3.91 18.94
N ALA A 85 2.23 3.77 18.98
CA ALA A 85 1.31 4.60 18.19
C ALA A 85 1.43 6.09 18.53
N ALA A 86 1.56 6.43 19.82
CA ALA A 86 1.81 7.78 20.29
C ALA A 86 3.14 8.34 19.76
N SER A 87 4.20 7.53 19.70
CA SER A 87 5.49 7.94 19.12
C SER A 87 5.40 8.29 17.63
N GLN A 88 4.45 7.70 16.91
CA GLN A 88 4.18 7.97 15.49
C GLN A 88 3.14 9.10 15.30
N GLY A 89 2.74 9.77 16.38
CA GLY A 89 1.68 10.79 16.34
C GLY A 89 0.33 10.24 15.91
N TRP A 90 0.05 8.97 16.24
CA TRP A 90 -1.17 8.23 15.86
C TRP A 90 -1.38 8.10 14.35
N LYS A 91 -0.33 8.33 13.55
CA LYS A 91 -0.37 8.18 12.10
C LYS A 91 -0.29 6.70 11.72
N GLY A 92 -0.97 6.34 10.63
CA GLY A 92 -0.80 5.03 9.98
C GLY A 92 -1.71 3.91 10.44
N MET A 93 -2.71 4.14 11.32
CA MET A 93 -3.73 3.11 11.64
C MET A 93 -4.59 2.73 10.44
N LEU A 94 -4.75 3.69 9.52
CA LEU A 94 -5.52 3.55 8.30
C LEU A 94 -4.74 4.20 7.15
N THR A 95 -4.45 3.41 6.13
CA THR A 95 -3.81 3.87 4.89
C THR A 95 -4.86 3.90 3.80
N TYR A 96 -5.03 5.05 3.14
CA TYR A 96 -5.94 5.17 2.01
C TYR A 96 -5.24 4.73 0.73
N LEU A 97 -5.77 3.71 0.06
CA LEU A 97 -5.18 3.11 -1.14
C LEU A 97 -5.77 3.66 -2.44
N GLY A 98 -7.02 4.14 -2.40
CA GLY A 98 -7.65 4.69 -3.58
C GLY A 98 -9.04 5.25 -3.31
N ASN A 99 -9.37 6.31 -4.04
CA ASN A 99 -10.68 6.96 -4.00
C ASN A 99 -11.29 6.98 -5.42
N GLU A 100 -12.27 6.12 -5.65
CA GLU A 100 -12.97 6.01 -6.94
C GLU A 100 -14.42 6.56 -6.85
N GLY A 101 -14.74 7.38 -5.84
CA GLY A 101 -16.12 7.86 -5.63
C GLY A 101 -16.47 8.11 -4.17
N LYS A 102 -17.60 7.56 -3.71
CA LYS A 102 -18.06 7.71 -2.31
C LYS A 102 -17.35 6.75 -1.36
N VAL A 103 -17.06 5.55 -1.85
CA VAL A 103 -16.37 4.49 -1.12
C VAL A 103 -14.88 4.60 -1.36
N VAL A 104 -14.11 4.52 -0.29
CA VAL A 104 -12.65 4.62 -0.31
C VAL A 104 -12.08 3.26 0.06
N SER A 105 -11.11 2.78 -0.72
CA SER A 105 -10.36 1.57 -0.35
C SER A 105 -9.18 1.95 0.52
N GLY A 106 -8.94 1.17 1.57
CA GLY A 106 -7.81 1.38 2.46
C GLY A 106 -7.30 0.09 3.08
N THR A 107 -6.24 0.19 3.86
CA THR A 107 -5.73 -0.86 4.74
C THR A 107 -5.70 -0.37 6.17
N LEU A 108 -6.19 -1.20 7.09
CA LEU A 108 -5.97 -1.02 8.52
C LEU A 108 -4.65 -1.67 8.88
N THR A 109 -3.74 -0.88 9.45
CA THR A 109 -2.43 -1.38 9.83
C THR A 109 -2.50 -1.98 11.23
N THR A 110 -2.05 -3.22 11.37
CA THR A 110 -1.78 -3.83 12.68
C THR A 110 -0.57 -3.15 13.32
N PHE A 111 -0.61 -2.90 14.63
CA PHE A 111 0.54 -2.35 15.36
C PHE A 111 1.42 -3.47 15.90
N PRO A 112 2.74 -3.29 16.02
CA PRO A 112 3.53 -2.24 15.38
C PRO A 112 3.41 -2.29 13.85
N LEU A 113 3.56 -1.14 13.20
CA LEU A 113 3.40 -0.97 11.75
C LEU A 113 4.30 -1.98 11.00
N SER A 114 3.70 -3.05 10.50
CA SER A 114 4.33 -3.97 9.55
C SER A 114 3.56 -3.91 8.24
N PRO A 115 4.23 -3.70 7.09
CA PRO A 115 3.58 -3.71 5.78
C PRO A 115 2.96 -5.07 5.42
N THR A 116 3.23 -6.12 6.21
CA THR A 116 2.68 -7.48 6.00
C THR A 116 1.42 -7.76 6.81
N SER A 117 1.00 -6.85 7.70
CA SER A 117 -0.09 -7.07 8.66
C SER A 117 -1.30 -6.18 8.39
N ASP A 118 -1.44 -5.74 7.14
CA ASP A 118 -2.49 -4.85 6.67
C ASP A 118 -3.79 -5.60 6.41
N VAL A 119 -4.87 -5.14 7.04
CA VAL A 119 -6.23 -5.66 6.84
C VAL A 119 -6.93 -4.79 5.79
N PRO A 120 -7.25 -5.29 4.59
CA PRO A 120 -7.94 -4.50 3.59
C PRO A 120 -9.37 -4.18 4.02
N VAL A 121 -9.75 -2.93 3.87
CA VAL A 121 -11.08 -2.41 4.22
C VAL A 121 -11.66 -1.51 3.15
N LEU A 122 -12.98 -1.40 3.14
CA LEU A 122 -13.71 -0.38 2.39
C LEU A 122 -14.38 0.58 3.36
N LEU A 123 -14.24 1.87 3.10
CA LEU A 123 -14.64 2.98 3.95
C LEU A 123 -15.71 3.82 3.27
N ASN A 124 -16.47 4.58 4.06
CA ASN A 124 -17.49 5.53 3.59
C ASN A 124 -18.60 4.88 2.73
N GLY A 125 -18.74 3.55 2.81
CA GLY A 125 -19.88 2.85 2.27
C GLY A 125 -21.08 2.90 3.22
N THR A 126 -22.12 2.16 2.89
CA THR A 126 -23.15 1.74 3.86
C THR A 126 -23.11 0.22 3.93
N PRO A 127 -22.56 -0.38 5.01
CA PRO A 127 -22.03 0.25 6.24
C PRO A 127 -20.71 1.04 6.04
N SER A 128 -20.40 1.96 6.98
CA SER A 128 -19.29 2.93 6.85
C SER A 128 -17.89 2.33 6.84
N LEU A 129 -17.75 1.12 7.40
CA LEU A 129 -16.55 0.30 7.35
C LEU A 129 -16.96 -1.12 6.99
N ILE A 130 -16.23 -1.74 6.07
CA ILE A 130 -16.44 -3.12 5.63
C ILE A 130 -15.09 -3.84 5.68
N SER A 131 -15.04 -4.92 6.47
CA SER A 131 -13.90 -5.84 6.53
C SER A 131 -13.92 -6.76 5.30
N VAL A 132 -12.92 -6.62 4.43
CA VAL A 132 -12.84 -7.45 3.22
C VAL A 132 -12.48 -8.91 3.56
N PRO A 133 -11.57 -9.20 4.50
CA PRO A 133 -11.31 -10.58 4.91
C PRO A 133 -12.54 -11.28 5.48
N GLU A 134 -13.39 -10.59 6.25
CA GLU A 134 -14.65 -11.19 6.75
C GLU A 134 -15.61 -11.52 5.61
N LEU A 135 -15.77 -10.62 4.63
CA LEU A 135 -16.59 -10.92 3.46
C LEU A 135 -16.02 -12.07 2.63
N TRP A 136 -14.70 -12.18 2.54
CA TRP A 136 -14.02 -13.29 1.89
C TRP A 136 -14.28 -14.62 2.61
N GLU A 137 -14.06 -14.67 3.92
CA GLU A 137 -14.36 -15.83 4.76
C GLU A 137 -15.83 -16.24 4.65
N LYS A 138 -16.75 -15.26 4.67
CA LYS A 138 -18.19 -15.52 4.60
C LYS A 138 -18.67 -16.01 3.23
N HIS A 139 -18.15 -15.44 2.14
CA HIS A 139 -18.72 -15.63 0.80
C HIS A 139 -17.87 -16.50 -0.13
N MET A 140 -16.55 -16.55 0.06
CA MET A 140 -15.63 -17.26 -0.83
C MET A 140 -15.21 -18.61 -0.23
N VAL A 141 -14.74 -18.62 1.02
CA VAL A 141 -14.16 -19.81 1.65
C VAL A 141 -15.08 -21.04 1.63
N PRO A 142 -16.41 -20.96 1.88
CA PRO A 142 -17.28 -22.13 1.79
C PRO A 142 -17.31 -22.78 0.40
N SER A 143 -17.22 -21.98 -0.67
CA SER A 143 -17.18 -22.49 -2.05
C SER A 143 -15.80 -23.04 -2.40
N LEU A 144 -14.74 -22.39 -1.91
CA LEU A 144 -13.37 -22.85 -2.09
C LEU A 144 -13.10 -24.15 -1.34
N ALA A 145 -13.62 -24.31 -0.12
CA ALA A 145 -13.49 -25.52 0.67
C ALA A 145 -14.20 -26.72 0.04
N LYS A 146 -15.30 -26.50 -0.70
CA LYS A 146 -15.93 -27.56 -1.51
C LYS A 146 -15.06 -27.99 -2.69
N LYS A 147 -14.37 -27.04 -3.33
CA LYS A 147 -13.54 -27.28 -4.52
C LYS A 147 -12.12 -27.76 -4.19
N TYR A 148 -11.59 -27.33 -3.06
CA TYR A 148 -10.22 -27.56 -2.57
C TYR A 148 -10.25 -27.98 -1.10
N PRO A 149 -10.81 -29.17 -0.78
CA PRO A 149 -11.06 -29.60 0.59
C PRO A 149 -9.80 -29.49 1.48
N ASN A 150 -10.04 -29.09 2.72
CA ASN A 150 -9.00 -28.83 3.72
C ASN A 150 -8.32 -30.14 4.12
N GLY A 151 -7.22 -30.45 3.43
CA GLY A 151 -6.21 -31.42 3.85
C GLY A 151 -4.81 -30.82 3.77
N ASN A 152 -4.55 -30.02 2.73
CA ASN A 152 -3.29 -29.29 2.51
C ASN A 152 -3.51 -27.83 2.05
N SER A 153 -4.76 -27.38 1.93
CA SER A 153 -5.10 -26.07 1.35
C SER A 153 -5.09 -24.97 2.41
N THR A 154 -4.44 -23.84 2.14
CA THR A 154 -4.51 -22.61 2.92
C THR A 154 -5.19 -21.52 2.08
N TYR A 155 -6.17 -20.83 2.66
CA TYR A 155 -6.81 -19.67 2.05
C TYR A 155 -6.12 -18.41 2.54
N VAL A 156 -5.50 -17.68 1.62
CA VAL A 156 -4.83 -16.42 1.90
C VAL A 156 -5.84 -15.29 1.78
N ALA A 157 -5.81 -14.37 2.74
CA ALA A 157 -6.64 -13.17 2.73
C ALA A 157 -6.46 -12.40 1.42
N PRO A 158 -7.54 -11.79 0.89
CA PRO A 158 -7.47 -11.20 -0.44
C PRO A 158 -6.86 -9.80 -0.42
N PHE A 159 -6.24 -9.40 -1.52
CA PHE A 159 -5.67 -8.06 -1.74
C PHE A 159 -6.40 -7.33 -2.86
N LEU A 160 -6.40 -6.00 -2.84
CA LEU A 160 -7.06 -5.19 -3.87
C LEU A 160 -6.30 -5.31 -5.19
N VAL A 161 -6.99 -5.69 -6.25
CA VAL A 161 -6.45 -5.75 -7.61
C VAL A 161 -6.86 -4.53 -8.42
N LYS A 162 -8.13 -4.15 -8.30
CA LYS A 162 -8.70 -3.07 -9.11
C LYS A 162 -9.85 -2.39 -8.40
N ALA A 163 -9.95 -1.09 -8.54
CA ALA A 163 -11.14 -0.31 -8.26
C ALA A 163 -11.59 0.36 -9.56
N GLU A 164 -12.90 0.39 -9.83
CA GLU A 164 -13.47 0.97 -11.04
C GLU A 164 -14.87 1.54 -10.81
N LYS A 165 -15.27 2.52 -11.63
CA LYS A 165 -16.65 3.02 -11.67
C LYS A 165 -17.56 2.10 -12.49
N THR A 166 -18.80 1.94 -12.05
CA THR A 166 -19.82 1.18 -12.80
C THR A 166 -20.62 2.10 -13.72
N ALA A 167 -21.26 1.52 -14.75
CA ALA A 167 -22.08 2.28 -15.70
C ALA A 167 -23.23 3.07 -15.04
N ASN A 168 -23.71 2.62 -13.88
CA ASN A 168 -24.79 3.25 -13.12
C ASN A 168 -24.29 4.34 -12.15
N GLY A 169 -23.02 4.76 -12.25
CA GLY A 169 -22.40 5.74 -11.36
C GLY A 169 -22.04 5.20 -9.97
N GLY A 170 -22.05 3.87 -9.81
CA GLY A 170 -21.57 3.19 -8.61
C GLY A 170 -20.08 2.86 -8.68
N GLN A 171 -19.62 2.00 -7.77
CA GLN A 171 -18.21 1.59 -7.68
C GLN A 171 -18.10 0.08 -7.59
N ARG A 172 -17.05 -0.51 -8.16
CA ARG A 172 -16.72 -1.92 -8.03
C ARG A 172 -15.27 -2.06 -7.56
N PHE A 173 -15.07 -2.86 -6.52
CA PHE A 173 -13.76 -3.24 -6.02
C PHE A 173 -13.54 -4.73 -6.28
N ILE A 174 -12.42 -5.07 -6.88
CA ILE A 174 -12.02 -6.43 -7.22
C ILE A 174 -10.86 -6.80 -6.31
N TYR A 175 -11.11 -7.77 -5.44
CA TYR A 175 -10.14 -8.35 -4.53
C TYR A 175 -9.77 -9.75 -5.01
N GLU A 176 -8.51 -10.13 -4.90
CA GLU A 176 -8.01 -11.45 -5.28
C GLU A 176 -7.35 -12.09 -4.07
N GLY A 177 -7.76 -13.32 -3.74
CA GLY A 177 -7.09 -14.13 -2.73
C GLY A 177 -6.31 -15.26 -3.38
N GLU A 178 -5.63 -16.06 -2.58
CA GLU A 178 -4.92 -17.25 -3.06
C GLU A 178 -5.38 -18.50 -2.31
N VAL A 179 -5.52 -19.61 -3.04
CA VAL A 179 -5.58 -20.94 -2.44
C VAL A 179 -4.19 -21.54 -2.63
N ARG A 180 -3.48 -21.81 -1.54
CA ARG A 180 -2.14 -22.41 -1.55
C ARG A 180 -2.21 -23.85 -1.09
N GLU A 181 -1.29 -24.69 -1.55
CA GLU A 181 -1.10 -26.03 -1.02
C GLU A 181 0.27 -26.11 -0.32
N CYS A 182 0.29 -26.46 0.99
CA CYS A 182 1.49 -26.36 1.84
C CYS A 182 2.68 -27.21 1.37
N LYS A 183 2.46 -28.17 0.46
CA LYS A 183 3.53 -29.04 -0.05
C LYS A 183 4.49 -28.32 -1.00
N GLU A 184 4.05 -27.24 -1.65
CA GLU A 184 4.87 -26.48 -2.61
C GLU A 184 4.79 -24.96 -2.42
N CYS A 185 3.99 -24.45 -1.48
CA CYS A 185 3.72 -23.02 -1.26
C CYS A 185 3.24 -22.26 -2.52
N MET A 186 2.89 -22.97 -3.58
CA MET A 186 2.43 -22.42 -4.85
C MET A 186 0.92 -22.14 -4.78
N ALA A 187 0.50 -21.06 -5.44
CA ALA A 187 -0.91 -20.73 -5.58
C ALA A 187 -1.58 -21.70 -6.57
N LYS A 188 -2.49 -22.52 -6.06
CA LYS A 188 -3.33 -23.46 -6.83
C LYS A 188 -4.48 -22.76 -7.53
N ALA A 189 -4.99 -21.68 -6.93
CA ALA A 189 -6.04 -20.86 -7.50
C ALA A 189 -5.95 -19.42 -7.00
N ARG A 190 -6.47 -18.50 -7.82
CA ARG A 190 -6.59 -17.07 -7.49
C ARG A 190 -8.04 -16.61 -7.61
N PRO A 191 -8.91 -16.95 -6.65
CA PRO A 191 -10.30 -16.55 -6.69
C PRO A 191 -10.44 -15.03 -6.54
N ARG A 192 -11.47 -14.46 -7.17
CA ARG A 192 -11.76 -13.03 -7.10
C ARG A 192 -13.09 -12.78 -6.39
N LEU A 193 -13.06 -11.86 -5.44
CA LEU A 193 -14.24 -11.30 -4.79
C LEU A 193 -14.51 -9.92 -5.40
N ARG A 194 -15.68 -9.74 -6.00
CA ARG A 194 -16.10 -8.44 -6.56
C ARG A 194 -17.15 -7.82 -5.66
N LEU A 195 -16.88 -6.65 -5.11
CA LEU A 195 -17.80 -5.92 -4.25
C LEU A 195 -18.34 -4.72 -5.01
N VAL A 196 -19.67 -4.67 -5.20
CA VAL A 196 -20.34 -3.64 -5.98
C VAL A 196 -21.11 -2.71 -5.06
N PHE A 197 -20.96 -1.41 -5.29
CA PHE A 197 -21.64 -0.34 -4.59
C PHE A 197 -22.47 0.46 -5.59
N ASP A 198 -23.64 0.92 -5.17
CA ASP A 198 -24.41 1.86 -5.96
C ASP A 198 -23.86 3.29 -5.88
N LYS A 199 -24.47 4.22 -6.62
CA LYS A 199 -24.10 5.65 -6.62
C LYS A 199 -24.22 6.34 -5.26
N THR A 200 -24.93 5.73 -4.30
CA THR A 200 -25.07 6.25 -2.95
C THR A 200 -23.97 5.76 -2.01
N GLY A 201 -23.17 4.78 -2.43
CA GLY A 201 -22.15 4.13 -1.61
C GLY A 201 -22.69 2.93 -0.82
N ARG A 202 -23.90 2.45 -1.12
CA ARG A 202 -24.46 1.26 -0.47
C ARG A 202 -23.90 0.00 -1.12
N LEU A 203 -23.44 -0.94 -0.30
CA LEU A 203 -23.02 -2.26 -0.76
C LEU A 203 -24.23 -3.03 -1.30
N LEU A 204 -24.17 -3.44 -2.57
CA LEU A 204 -25.18 -4.28 -3.21
C LEU A 204 -24.93 -5.77 -2.97
N GLY A 205 -23.69 -6.13 -2.61
CA GLY A 205 -23.26 -7.49 -2.30
C GLY A 205 -22.10 -7.95 -3.20
N PRO A 206 -21.65 -9.20 -3.03
CA PRO A 206 -20.64 -9.79 -3.88
C PRO A 206 -21.23 -10.19 -5.25
N GLU A 207 -20.61 -9.75 -6.32
CA GLU A 207 -20.92 -10.18 -7.70
C GLU A 207 -20.18 -11.49 -7.99
N ARG A 208 -20.93 -12.56 -8.27
CA ARG A 208 -20.40 -13.90 -8.54
C ARG A 208 -19.72 -13.95 -9.91
#